data_AF-A0A353Q366-F1
#
_entry.id   AF-A0A353Q366-F1
#
_cell.length_a   1.000
_cell.length_b   1.000
_cell.length_c   1.000
_cell.angle_alpha   90.00
_cell.angle_beta   90.00
_cell.angle_gamma   90.00
#
_symmetry.space_group_name_H-M   'P 1'
#
loop_
_entity.id
_entity.type
_entity.pdbx_description
1 polymer ?
#
loop_
_entity_poly.entity_id
_entity_poly.type
_entity_poly.pdbx_seq_one_letter_code
_entity_poly.pdbx_strand_id
1 'polypeptide(L)' 'MRILFEMFASFFKIGAFTIGGGYAMVPLIEKEVVDRKKWI' A
#
# COMPACT_ATOMS: atom_id res chain seq x y z
N MET A 1 -13.01 -13.24 -0.21
CA MET A 1 -12.95 -12.44 1.03
C MET A 1 -11.52 -12.13 1.51
N ARG A 2 -10.59 -13.11 1.52
CA ARG A 2 -9.22 -12.89 2.03
C ARG A 2 -8.41 -11.82 1.26
N ILE A 3 -8.43 -11.83 -0.06
CA ILE A 3 -7.73 -10.85 -0.90
C ILE A 3 -8.21 -9.41 -0.65
N LEU A 4 -9.51 -9.19 -0.52
CA LEU A 4 -10.07 -7.85 -0.27
C LEU A 4 -9.59 -7.29 1.07
N PHE A 5 -9.55 -8.13 2.10
CA PHE A 5 -9.04 -7.74 3.41
C PHE A 5 -7.54 -7.45 3.38
N GLU A 6 -6.78 -8.21 2.59
CA GLU A 6 -5.33 -8.03 2.44
C GLU A 6 -4.98 -6.75 1.67
N MET A 7 -5.75 -6.42 0.62
CA MET A 7 -5.67 -5.13 -0.08
C MET A 7 -6.03 -4.00 0.87
N PHE A 8 -7.16 -4.09 1.57
CA PHE A 8 -7.58 -3.09 2.54
C PHE A 8 -6.50 -2.84 3.59
N ALA A 9 -5.95 -3.87 4.21
CA ALA A 9 -4.89 -3.75 5.22
C ALA A 9 -3.60 -3.12 4.65
N SER A 10 -3.24 -3.44 3.40
CA SER A 10 -2.06 -2.87 2.75
C SER A 10 -2.22 -1.37 2.50
N PHE A 11 -3.35 -0.95 1.92
CA PHE A 11 -3.63 0.46 1.68
C PHE A 11 -3.92 1.24 2.96
N PHE A 12 -4.55 0.62 3.96
CA PHE A 12 -4.76 1.21 5.28
C PHE A 12 -3.43 1.51 5.97
N LYS A 13 -2.47 0.56 5.91
CA LYS A 13 -1.12 0.76 6.43
C LYS A 13 -0.43 1.91 5.69
N ILE A 14 -0.45 1.91 4.36
CA ILE A 14 0.18 2.99 3.58
C ILE A 14 -0.43 4.35 3.96
N GLY A 15 -1.76 4.45 4.02
CA GLY A 15 -2.45 5.68 4.42
C GLY A 15 -2.12 6.14 5.84
N ALA A 16 -2.10 5.21 6.81
CA ALA A 16 -1.80 5.51 8.21
C ALA A 16 -0.35 5.96 8.44
N PHE A 17 0.59 5.51 7.59
CA PHE A 17 2.02 5.81 7.71
C PHE A 17 2.52 6.82 6.65
N THR A 18 1.64 7.41 5.85
CA THR A 18 2.03 8.48 4.90
C THR A 18 2.15 9.80 5.63
N ILE A 19 3.38 10.31 5.74
CA ILE A 19 3.67 11.66 6.25
C ILE A 19 4.30 12.44 5.09
N GLY A 20 3.56 13.36 4.47
CA GLY A 20 4.04 14.14 3.31
C GLY A 20 3.07 14.28 2.13
N GLY A 21 1.82 13.84 2.25
CA GLY A 21 0.79 14.01 1.21
C GLY A 21 0.83 12.95 0.10
N GLY A 22 0.03 13.15 -0.96
CA GLY A 22 -0.22 12.12 -1.99
C GLY A 22 1.01 11.71 -2.81
N TYR A 23 1.97 12.61 -3.04
CA TYR A 23 3.20 12.29 -3.78
C TYR A 23 4.16 11.39 -2.98
N ALA A 24 4.17 11.49 -1.65
CA ALA A 24 4.96 10.62 -0.78
C ALA A 24 4.38 9.20 -0.68
N MET A 25 3.08 9.04 -1.00
CA MET A 25 2.40 7.74 -0.98
C MET A 25 2.81 6.83 -2.15
N VAL A 26 3.15 7.40 -3.32
CA VAL A 26 3.48 6.64 -4.54
C VAL A 26 4.61 5.61 -4.32
N PRO A 27 5.80 5.98 -3.80
CA PRO A 27 6.87 5.01 -3.55
C PRO A 27 6.52 3.98 -2.45
N LEU A 28 5.64 4.32 -1.51
CA LEU A 28 5.15 3.37 -0.50
C LEU A 28 4.20 2.34 -1.12
N ILE A 29 3.34 2.76 -2.05
CA ILE A 29 2.48 1.87 -2.82
C ILE A 29 3.33 0.94 -3.68
N GLU A 30 4.30 1.46 -4.42
CA GLU A 30 5.19 0.65 -5.27
C GLU A 30 5.89 -0.44 -4.46
N LYS A 31 6.49 -0.09 -3.34
CA LYS A 31 7.15 -1.04 -2.44
C LYS A 31 6.21 -2.11 -1.88
N GLU A 32 4.98 -1.76 -1.53
CA GLU A 32 4.05 -2.74 -0.96
C GLU A 32 3.42 -3.63 -2.03
N VAL A 33 2.99 -3.06 -3.15
CA VAL A 33 2.20 -3.73 -4.19
C VAL A 33 3.10 -4.50 -5.16
N VAL A 34 4.22 -3.92 -5.58
CA VAL A 34 5.16 -4.51 -6.56
C VAL A 34 6.18 -5.36 -5.84
N ASP A 35 6.99 -4.78 -4.94
CA ASP A 35 8.12 -5.52 -4.35
C ASP A 35 7.67 -6.60 -3.36
N ARG A 36 6.78 -6.24 -2.42
CA ARG A 36 6.34 -7.13 -1.35
C ARG A 36 5.25 -8.10 -1.79
N LYS A 37 4.16 -7.57 -2.36
CA LYS A 37 2.97 -8.36 -2.69
C LYS A 37 3.00 -8.98 -4.09
N LYS A 38 3.81 -8.42 -5.01
CA LYS A 38 3.91 -8.88 -6.41
C LYS A 38 2.56 -9.05 -7.09
N TRP A 39 1.64 -8.11 -6.83
CA TRP A 39 0.32 -8.12 -7.46
C TRP A 39 0.35 -7.58 -8.90
N ILE A 40 1.42 -6.87 -9.23
CA ILE A 40 1.83 -6.37 -10.54
C ILE A 40 3.29 -6.81 -10.71
#